data_AF-A0A239CV40-F1
#
_entry.id   AF-A0A239CV40-F1
#
_cell.length_a   1.000
_cell.length_b   1.000
_cell.length_c   1.000
_cell.angle_alpha   90.00
_cell.angle_beta   90.00
_cell.angle_gamma   90.00
#
_symmetry.space_group_name_H-M   'P 1'
#
loop_
_entity.id
_entity.type
_entity.pdbx_description
1 polymer ?
#
loop_
_entity_poly.entity_id
_entity_poly.type
_entity_poly.pdbx_seq_one_letter_code
_entity_poly.pdbx_strand_id
1 'polypeptide(L)'
;MSSILPWVGGLSAVLTSLSYLPQVRKALPRGSTNDLSLKMLVVLTSGLGLWIAYGLLKGDWIIVLANSIGCALTATVLGCKIRDIRGEGSA
;
A
#
# COMPACT_ATOMS: atom_id res chain seq x y z
N MET A 1 -23.28 17.48 8.93
CA MET A 1 -22.07 16.93 8.29
C MET A 1 -21.24 16.03 9.22
N SER A 2 -21.12 16.37 10.51
CA SER A 2 -20.25 15.68 11.47
C SER A 2 -20.62 14.20 11.72
N SER A 3 -21.90 13.84 11.65
CA SER A 3 -22.37 12.47 11.95
C SER A 3 -21.98 11.42 10.91
N ILE A 4 -21.68 11.81 9.67
CA ILE A 4 -21.34 10.89 8.57
C ILE A 4 -19.82 10.70 8.38
N LEU A 5 -19.02 11.63 8.89
CA LEU A 5 -17.56 11.64 8.74
C LEU A 5 -16.88 10.31 9.16
N PRO A 6 -17.15 9.75 10.35
CA PRO A 6 -16.48 8.52 10.77
C PRO A 6 -16.87 7.31 9.91
N TRP A 7 -18.09 7.28 9.38
CA TRP A 7 -18.57 6.21 8.50
C TRP A 7 -17.91 6.28 7.13
N VAL A 8 -17.83 7.46 6.53
CA VAL A 8 -17.16 7.66 5.23
C VAL A 8 -15.65 7.40 5.37
N GLY A 9 -15.02 7.89 6.43
CA GLY A 9 -13.61 7.66 6.71
C GLY A 9 -13.29 6.19 6.98
N GLY A 10 -14.10 5.51 7.81
CA GLY A 10 -13.92 4.09 8.09
C GLY A 10 -14.16 3.21 6.86
N LEU A 11 -15.23 3.46 6.11
CA LEU A 11 -15.55 2.67 4.91
C LEU A 11 -14.51 2.86 3.81
N SER A 12 -14.04 4.10 3.58
CA SER A 12 -12.95 4.35 2.63
C SER A 12 -11.66 3.63 3.04
N ALA A 13 -11.27 3.68 4.31
CA ALA A 13 -10.11 2.95 4.82
C ALA A 13 -10.21 1.43 4.58
N VAL A 14 -11.38 0.84 4.83
CA VAL A 14 -11.63 -0.59 4.59
C VAL A 14 -11.54 -0.93 3.10
N LEU A 15 -12.27 -0.20 2.25
CA LEU A 15 -12.30 -0.46 0.81
C LEU A 15 -10.92 -0.32 0.17
N THR A 16 -10.18 0.74 0.51
CA THR A 16 -8.82 0.94 0.02
C THR A 16 -7.88 -0.16 0.54
N SER A 17 -7.97 -0.55 1.81
CA SER A 17 -7.16 -1.65 2.35
C SER A 17 -7.43 -2.97 1.63
N LEU A 18 -8.71 -3.30 1.44
CA LEU A 18 -9.13 -4.51 0.72
C LEU A 18 -8.63 -4.55 -0.72
N SER A 19 -8.49 -3.41 -1.38
CA SER A 19 -7.95 -3.34 -2.75
C SER A 19 -6.50 -3.83 -2.87
N TYR A 20 -5.69 -3.73 -1.80
CA TYR A 20 -4.30 -4.18 -1.82
C TYR A 20 -4.16 -5.70 -1.60
N LEU A 21 -5.13 -6.37 -0.96
CA LEU A 21 -5.04 -7.80 -0.66
C LEU A 21 -4.89 -8.67 -1.92
N PRO A 22 -5.68 -8.49 -3.00
CA PRO A 22 -5.48 -9.24 -4.24
C PRO A 22 -4.08 -9.03 -4.83
N GLN A 23 -3.54 -7.81 -4.74
CA GLN A 23 -2.21 -7.47 -5.25
C GLN A 23 -1.11 -8.17 -4.46
N VAL A 24 -1.22 -8.21 -3.13
CA VAL A 24 -0.30 -8.98 -2.26
C VAL A 24 -0.37 -10.46 -2.59
N ARG A 25 -1.57 -11.04 -2.64
CA ARG A 25 -1.76 -12.47 -2.95
C ARG A 25 -1.17 -12.84 -4.30
N LYS A 26 -1.34 -12.01 -5.32
CA LYS A 26 -0.76 -12.23 -6.65
C LYS A 26 0.77 -12.14 -6.64
N ALA A 27 1.37 -11.28 -5.80
CA ALA A 27 2.82 -11.06 -5.74
C ALA A 27 3.60 -12.05 -4.86
N LEU A 28 2.92 -12.76 -3.95
CA LEU A 28 3.59 -13.70 -3.03
C LEU A 28 4.35 -14.84 -3.72
N PRO A 29 3.78 -15.55 -4.73
CA PRO A 29 4.52 -16.55 -5.49
C PRO A 29 5.76 -15.96 -6.18
N ARG A 30 6.86 -16.70 -6.25
CA ARG A 30 8.08 -16.20 -6.92
C ARG A 30 7.86 -16.06 -8.43
N GLY A 31 8.45 -15.02 -9.02
CA GLY A 31 8.37 -14.74 -10.46
C GLY A 31 6.98 -14.29 -10.94
N SER A 32 6.08 -13.95 -10.02
CA SER A 32 4.69 -13.56 -10.34
C SER A 32 4.52 -12.06 -10.56
N THR A 33 5.55 -11.27 -10.28
CA THR A 33 5.50 -9.81 -10.30
C THR A 33 5.92 -9.19 -11.63
N ASN A 34 6.05 -9.99 -12.70
CA ASN A 34 6.51 -9.54 -14.02
C ASN A 34 5.70 -8.36 -14.58
N ASP A 35 4.37 -8.43 -14.47
CA ASP A 35 3.46 -7.37 -14.95
C ASP A 35 3.44 -6.10 -14.06
N LEU A 36 4.10 -6.13 -12.89
CA LEU A 36 4.09 -5.01 -11.95
C LEU A 36 5.25 -4.05 -12.22
N SER A 37 4.92 -2.77 -12.38
CA SER A 37 5.90 -1.69 -12.49
C SER A 37 6.57 -1.40 -11.15
N LEU A 38 7.90 -1.58 -11.09
CA LEU A 38 8.69 -1.23 -9.90
C LEU A 38 8.54 0.27 -9.57
N LYS A 39 8.59 1.14 -10.59
CA LYS A 39 8.46 2.60 -10.42
C LYS A 39 7.12 2.96 -9.79
N MET A 40 6.03 2.33 -10.25
CA MET A 40 4.70 2.54 -9.69
C MET A 40 4.66 2.16 -8.21
N LEU A 41 5.20 0.99 -7.85
CA LEU A 41 5.21 0.53 -6.45
C LEU A 41 6.03 1.46 -5.56
N VAL A 42 7.21 1.90 -6.00
CA VAL A 42 8.06 2.85 -5.24
C VAL A 42 7.34 4.17 -5.01
N VAL A 43 6.75 4.75 -6.06
CA VAL A 43 6.02 6.03 -5.96
C VAL A 43 4.80 5.88 -5.04
N LEU A 44 4.02 4.81 -5.20
CA LEU A 44 2.84 4.55 -4.37
C LEU A 44 3.19 4.36 -2.90
N THR A 45 4.15 3.50 -2.58
CA THR A 45 4.57 3.26 -1.19
C THR A 45 5.15 4.52 -0.56
N SER A 46 5.93 5.31 -1.31
CA SER A 46 6.46 6.60 -0.83
C SER A 46 5.33 7.61 -0.58
N GLY A 47 4.36 7.70 -1.50
CA GLY A 47 3.19 8.56 -1.35
C GLY A 47 2.36 8.21 -0.12
N LEU A 48 2.13 6.92 0.15
CA LEU A 48 1.46 6.47 1.37
C LEU A 48 2.24 6.83 2.63
N GLY A 49 3.58 6.70 2.60
CA GLY A 49 4.46 7.19 3.66
C GLY A 49 4.31 8.69 3.92
N LEU A 50 4.24 9.50 2.86
CA LEU A 50 3.99 10.94 2.97
C LEU A 50 2.60 11.26 3.52
N TRP A 51 1.57 10.48 3.16
CA TRP A 51 0.23 10.63 3.73
C TRP A 51 0.18 10.31 5.23
N ILE A 52 0.96 9.32 5.70
CA ILE A 52 1.11 9.03 7.13
C ILE A 52 1.73 10.25 7.84
N ALA A 53 2.84 10.78 7.31
CA ALA A 53 3.48 11.97 7.87
C ALA A 53 2.52 13.17 7.91
N TYR A 54 1.80 13.40 6.82
CA TYR A 54 0.77 14.44 6.75
C TYR A 54 -0.35 14.23 7.79
N GLY A 55 -0.86 13.01 7.94
CA GLY A 55 -1.88 12.68 8.93
C GLY A 55 -1.43 12.95 10.36
N LEU A 56 -0.17 12.63 10.69
CA LEU A 56 0.44 12.93 11.98
C LEU A 56 0.54 14.44 12.22
N LEU A 57 1.01 15.21 11.24
CA LEU A 57 1.11 16.67 11.32
C LEU A 57 -0.26 17.34 11.48
N LYS A 58 -1.31 16.74 10.92
CA LYS A 58 -2.69 17.22 10.98
C LYS A 58 -3.47 16.69 12.20
N GLY A 59 -2.89 15.77 12.98
CA GLY A 59 -3.54 15.13 14.13
C GLY A 59 -4.71 14.20 13.76
N ASP A 60 -4.74 13.68 12.53
CA ASP A 60 -5.86 12.88 11.99
C ASP A 60 -5.53 11.39 11.98
N TRP A 61 -5.95 10.69 13.04
CA TRP A 61 -5.71 9.27 13.21
C TRP A 61 -6.37 8.39 12.15
N ILE A 62 -7.46 8.83 11.52
CA ILE A 62 -8.11 8.06 10.44
C ILE A 62 -7.18 8.02 9.22
N ILE A 63 -6.61 9.17 8.84
CA ILE A 63 -5.63 9.25 7.74
C ILE A 63 -4.40 8.40 8.05
N VAL A 64 -3.86 8.51 9.28
CA VAL A 64 -2.66 7.77 9.70
C VAL A 64 -2.89 6.27 9.61
N LEU A 65 -3.97 5.76 10.21
CA LEU A 65 -4.26 4.32 10.24
C LEU A 65 -4.53 3.76 8.85
N ALA A 66 -5.35 4.44 8.04
CA ALA A 66 -5.69 3.99 6.69
C ALA A 66 -4.44 3.88 5.80
N ASN A 67 -3.60 4.91 5.79
CA ASN A 67 -2.39 4.92 4.96
C ASN A 67 -1.29 4.00 5.51
N SER A 68 -1.24 3.76 6.83
CA SER A 68 -0.30 2.80 7.42
C SER A 68 -0.55 1.37 6.95
N ILE A 69 -1.82 0.95 6.92
CA ILE A 69 -2.21 -0.37 6.40
C ILE A 69 -1.85 -0.48 4.91
N GLY A 70 -2.23 0.51 4.11
CA GLY A 70 -1.88 0.55 2.69
C GLY A 70 -0.37 0.54 2.44
N CYS A 71 0.40 1.31 3.22
CA CYS A 71 1.85 1.38 3.11
C CYS A 71 2.49 0.01 3.41
N ALA A 72 2.05 -0.67 4.47
CA ALA A 72 2.55 -2.01 4.81
C ALA A 72 2.26 -3.05 3.71
N LEU A 73 1.04 -3.06 3.17
CA LEU A 73 0.64 -3.99 2.11
C LEU A 73 1.39 -3.70 0.80
N THR A 74 1.49 -2.44 0.39
CA THR A 74 2.23 -2.06 -0.84
C THR A 74 3.74 -2.26 -0.70
N ALA A 75 4.32 -2.02 0.49
CA ALA A 75 5.71 -2.33 0.78
C ALA A 75 6.00 -3.83 0.68
N THR A 76 5.05 -4.69 1.09
CA THR A 76 5.15 -6.15 0.92
C THR A 76 5.22 -6.52 -0.56
N VAL A 77 4.36 -5.93 -1.40
CA VAL A 77 4.37 -6.14 -2.87
C VAL A 77 5.69 -5.65 -3.47
N LEU A 78 6.16 -4.45 -3.07
CA LEU A 78 7.43 -3.90 -3.51
C LEU A 78 8.60 -4.83 -3.16
N GLY A 79 8.62 -5.38 -1.94
CA GLY A 79 9.61 -6.37 -1.52
C GLY A 79 9.58 -7.63 -2.38
N CYS A 80 8.39 -8.13 -2.72
CA CYS A 80 8.23 -9.27 -3.64
C CYS A 80 8.77 -8.96 -5.04
N LYS A 81 8.51 -7.75 -5.57
CA LYS A 81 9.04 -7.32 -6.87
C LYS A 81 10.57 -7.23 -6.87
N ILE A 82 11.17 -6.68 -5.82
CA ILE A 82 12.63 -6.60 -5.68
C ILE A 82 13.26 -7.99 -5.58
N ARG A 83 12.62 -8.91 -4.85
CA ARG A 83 13.04 -10.32 -4.75
C ARG A 83 13.05 -11.00 -6.13
N ASP A 84 11.97 -10.83 -6.90
CA ASP A 84 11.84 -11.46 -8.21
C ASP A 84 12.88 -10.92 -9.22
N ILE A 85 13.07 -9.59 -9.28
CA ILE A 85 14.11 -8.97 -10.12
C ILE A 85 15.51 -9.51 -9.80
N ARG A 86 15.84 -9.69 -8.51
CA ARG A 86 17.14 -10.24 -8.08
C ARG A 86 17.32 -11.70 -8.49
N GLY A 87 16.24 -12.49 -8.50
CA GLY A 87 16.26 -13.87 -8.96
C GLY A 87 16.51 -14.00 -10.46
N GLU A 88 15.92 -13.12 -11.27
CA GLU A 88 16.11 -13.08 -12.72
C GLU A 88 17.55 -12.70 -13.13
N GLY A 89 18.18 -11.77 -12.42
CA GLY A 89 19.57 -11.37 -12.70
C GLY A 89 20.65 -12.37 -12.26
N SER A 90 20.27 -13.46 -11.60
CA SER A 90 21.19 -14.52 -11.13
C SER A 90 21.11 -15.82 -11.96
N ALA A 91 20.28 -15.84 -12.99
CA ALA A 91 20.10 -16.96 -13.94
C ALA A 91 20.70 -16.61 -15.30
#